data_AF-A0A3N1ZQ37-F1
#
_entry.id   AF-A0A3N1ZQ37-F1
#
_cell.length_a   1.000
_cell.length_b   1.000
_cell.length_c   1.000
_cell.angle_alpha   90.00
_cell.angle_beta   90.00
_cell.angle_gamma   90.00
#
_symmetry.space_group_name_H-M   'P 1'
#
loop_
_entity.id
_entity.type
_entity.pdbx_description
1 polymer ?
#
loop_
_entity_poly.entity_id
_entity_poly.type
_entity_poly.pdbx_seq_one_letter_code
_entity_poly.pdbx_strand_id
1 'polypeptide(L)'
;MSEYYDEDSVHNEETGLNLFDDSASVAGSFPKAMMGYDRASVDNYVREIEMQLSTLKQLTRHLRREAAQTARANGTTDFTRLGSHATGILRAAEAQGKDLVHKAELEAERIKEEGRRVAADLRANAQAEADDIRVAGLANLRQLREALDKDSTETLEKARAEAASVVAAAQRQADAITTEATQKGNATTHSAEVEATRLAADAQRQADEKLGETAATIEKKVAEAATAAAAIMAAAQTRAAQLLSDAERQAATAKELASSQAEKLLTDAQQRHTDVTEKTNSLLAEATRHHEESTALLSSESEAAQQLRSAALADAEKTKTDAARDAEGTIAAAHRQAAMMKDRLEEQYAWRKEQLEREVAALITRKGSIVAQLSNLRQLAGDAPLDYPDDDPLGTSDPRDDDNASWRKNLSVDAPAVDPTLAAAAQAGATAATAPEKTQVVEGSATAKLSDAESETHVIQLPDAEQTTVIKLEDRN
;
A
#
# COMPACT_ATOMS: atom_id res chain seq x y z
N MET A 1 27.19 93.76 25.35
CA MET A 1 28.56 93.26 25.61
C MET A 1 28.86 92.26 24.53
N SER A 2 29.54 92.54 23.42
CA SER A 2 30.54 93.53 23.02
C SER A 2 30.30 93.76 21.50
N GLU A 3 30.02 94.97 21.00
CA GLU A 3 31.02 95.86 20.35
C GLU A 3 32.03 95.06 19.50
N TYR A 4 32.17 95.24 18.18
CA TYR A 4 32.42 96.51 17.47
C TYR A 4 32.40 96.29 15.91
N TYR A 5 31.61 97.10 15.17
CA TYR A 5 31.73 97.62 13.76
C TYR A 5 31.97 96.63 12.58
N ASP A 6 31.01 96.37 11.67
CA ASP A 6 30.54 97.19 10.53
C ASP A 6 31.29 98.50 10.26
N GLU A 7 32.11 98.50 9.20
CA GLU A 7 32.51 99.71 8.47
C GLU A 7 32.58 99.44 6.96
N ASP A 8 31.73 100.16 6.23
CA ASP A 8 31.87 100.45 4.82
C ASP A 8 33.27 101.01 4.53
N SER A 9 34.03 100.34 3.67
CA SER A 9 35.11 101.00 2.95
C SER A 9 35.09 100.55 1.50
N VAL A 10 34.25 101.23 0.72
CA VAL A 10 34.43 101.40 -0.72
C VAL A 10 35.75 102.12 -0.91
N HIS A 11 36.86 101.38 -0.80
CA HIS A 11 38.17 101.84 -1.21
C HIS A 11 38.23 101.80 -2.74
N ASN A 12 37.57 102.82 -3.31
CA ASN A 12 38.00 103.45 -4.54
C ASN A 12 39.35 104.12 -4.25
N GLU A 13 40.35 103.30 -3.98
CA GLU A 13 41.74 103.72 -3.98
C GLU A 13 42.15 103.79 -5.45
N GLU A 14 41.86 104.95 -6.03
CA GLU A 14 42.75 105.64 -6.94
C GLU A 14 44.14 105.72 -6.28
N THR A 15 44.82 104.57 -6.14
CA THR A 15 46.25 104.55 -5.89
C THR A 15 46.88 105.25 -7.07
N GLY A 16 47.41 106.45 -6.81
CA GLY A 16 48.21 107.29 -7.69
C GLY A 16 49.52 106.64 -8.11
N LEU A 17 49.42 105.46 -8.72
CA LEU A 17 50.45 104.70 -9.42
C LEU A 17 50.04 104.43 -10.89
N ASN A 18 48.96 105.07 -11.37
CA ASN A 18 48.65 105.18 -12.79
C ASN A 18 49.31 106.42 -13.43
N LEU A 19 50.30 107.03 -12.75
CA LEU A 19 51.11 108.16 -13.27
C LEU A 19 52.37 107.69 -14.02
N PHE A 20 52.37 106.44 -14.49
CA PHE A 20 53.17 106.04 -15.64
C PHE A 20 52.18 105.55 -16.67
N ASP A 21 51.69 106.49 -17.48
CA ASP A 21 51.00 106.15 -18.72
C ASP A 21 51.91 105.15 -19.47
N ASP A 22 51.42 103.93 -19.68
CA ASP A 22 52.03 102.91 -20.55
C ASP A 22 52.00 103.37 -22.05
N SER A 23 51.65 104.64 -22.29
CA SER A 23 51.75 105.40 -23.55
C SER A 23 52.71 106.61 -23.49
N ALA A 24 53.38 106.85 -22.37
CA ALA A 24 54.48 107.80 -22.32
C ALA A 24 55.70 107.13 -22.95
N SER A 25 55.97 107.42 -24.23
CA SER A 25 57.17 106.91 -24.88
C SER A 25 58.40 107.26 -24.03
N VAL A 26 59.09 106.24 -23.54
CA VAL A 26 60.31 106.35 -22.71
C VAL A 26 61.51 106.72 -23.60
N ALA A 27 61.28 107.18 -24.82
CA ALA A 27 62.25 107.91 -25.62
C ALA A 27 62.50 109.30 -25.01
N GLY A 28 63.07 109.34 -23.81
CA GLY A 28 63.81 110.50 -23.35
C GLY A 28 64.84 110.85 -24.42
N SER A 29 64.88 112.13 -24.81
CA SER A 29 65.72 112.62 -25.90
C SER A 29 67.15 112.08 -25.78
N PHE A 30 67.52 111.13 -26.65
CA PHE A 30 68.88 110.62 -26.69
C PHE A 30 69.87 111.73 -27.09
N PRO A 31 71.07 111.82 -26.48
CA PRO A 31 72.07 112.82 -26.84
C PRO A 31 72.52 112.65 -28.30
N LYS A 32 72.58 113.74 -29.06
CA LYS A 32 72.91 113.72 -30.49
C LYS A 32 74.43 113.70 -30.71
N ALA A 33 74.95 112.61 -31.29
CA ALA A 33 76.33 112.49 -31.76
C ALA A 33 76.42 112.68 -33.29
N MET A 34 77.55 113.19 -33.80
CA MET A 34 77.73 113.52 -35.23
C MET A 34 77.71 112.29 -36.18
N MET A 35 77.85 111.08 -35.65
CA MET A 35 77.75 109.79 -36.35
C MET A 35 76.82 108.83 -35.57
N GLY A 36 75.59 109.29 -35.30
CA GLY A 36 74.56 108.50 -34.62
C GLY A 36 73.61 107.78 -35.57
N TYR A 37 72.81 106.86 -35.02
CA TYR A 37 71.69 106.24 -35.72
C TYR A 37 70.66 107.29 -36.17
N ASP A 38 69.99 107.03 -37.29
CA ASP A 38 68.93 107.91 -37.79
C ASP A 38 67.77 107.99 -36.78
N ARG A 39 67.44 109.22 -36.38
CA ARG A 39 66.42 109.48 -35.35
C ARG A 39 65.05 108.94 -35.76
N ALA A 40 64.66 109.11 -37.03
CA ALA A 40 63.36 108.65 -37.50
C ALA A 40 63.26 107.12 -37.46
N SER A 41 64.35 106.42 -37.82
CA SER A 41 64.43 104.96 -37.75
C SER A 41 64.40 104.43 -36.31
N VAL A 42 65.10 105.09 -35.37
CA VAL A 42 65.09 104.71 -33.95
C VAL A 42 63.72 104.96 -33.32
N ASP A 43 63.09 106.11 -33.61
CA ASP A 43 61.76 106.44 -33.08
C ASP A 43 60.71 105.44 -33.59
N ASN A 44 60.79 105.01 -34.86
CA ASN A 44 59.91 103.98 -35.41
C ASN A 44 60.14 102.61 -34.75
N TYR A 45 61.40 102.22 -34.53
CA TYR A 45 61.74 100.94 -33.89
C TYR A 45 61.34 100.90 -32.41
N VAL A 46 61.52 102.02 -31.67
CA VAL A 46 61.06 102.14 -30.28
C VAL A 46 59.54 102.01 -30.20
N ARG A 47 58.81 102.67 -31.11
CA ARG A 47 57.34 102.54 -31.20
C ARG A 47 56.90 101.10 -31.47
N GLU A 48 57.63 100.37 -32.32
CA GLU A 48 57.36 98.95 -32.58
C GLU A 48 57.61 98.08 -31.34
N ILE A 49 58.72 98.29 -30.62
CA ILE A 49 59.01 97.57 -29.36
C ILE A 49 57.97 97.88 -28.30
N GLU A 50 57.54 99.14 -28.16
CA GLU A 50 56.48 99.54 -27.22
C GLU A 50 55.17 98.81 -27.54
N MET A 51 54.81 98.72 -28.83
CA MET A 51 53.65 97.94 -29.28
C MET A 51 53.80 96.45 -28.92
N GLN A 52 54.96 95.84 -29.17
CA GLN A 52 55.23 94.45 -28.81
C GLN A 52 55.20 94.22 -27.28
N LEU A 53 55.75 95.14 -26.50
CA LEU A 53 55.76 95.05 -25.04
C LEU A 53 54.34 95.12 -24.48
N SER A 54 53.48 95.97 -25.05
CA SER A 54 52.08 96.07 -24.64
C SER A 54 51.30 94.78 -24.93
N THR A 55 51.52 94.14 -26.08
CA THR A 55 50.84 92.90 -26.45
C THR A 55 51.33 91.72 -25.61
N LEU A 56 52.63 91.62 -25.34
CA LEU A 56 53.21 90.64 -24.42
C LEU A 56 52.67 90.80 -22.98
N LYS A 57 52.58 92.03 -22.48
CA LYS A 57 51.99 92.31 -21.16
C LYS A 57 50.51 91.90 -21.11
N GLN A 58 49.73 92.19 -22.16
CA GLN A 58 48.32 91.79 -22.24
C GLN A 58 48.17 90.27 -22.27
N LEU A 59 48.98 89.57 -23.06
CA LEU A 59 48.99 88.11 -23.13
C LEU A 59 49.36 87.48 -21.78
N THR A 60 50.35 88.03 -21.09
CA THR A 60 50.75 87.56 -19.75
C THR A 60 49.63 87.75 -18.72
N ARG A 61 48.93 88.89 -18.75
CA ARG A 61 47.76 89.13 -17.88
C ARG A 61 46.58 88.21 -18.20
N HIS A 62 46.44 87.82 -19.46
CA HIS A 62 45.40 86.88 -19.88
C HIS A 62 45.70 85.46 -19.39
N LEU A 63 46.92 84.96 -19.63
CA LEU A 63 47.34 83.63 -19.20
C LEU A 63 47.31 83.47 -17.68
N ARG A 64 47.70 84.51 -16.92
CA ARG A 64 47.59 84.49 -15.45
C ARG A 64 46.15 84.39 -14.97
N ARG A 65 45.20 85.06 -15.63
CA ARG A 65 43.77 84.96 -15.29
C ARG A 65 43.22 83.57 -15.59
N GLU A 66 43.64 82.99 -16.71
CA GLU A 66 43.25 81.63 -17.08
C GLU A 66 43.83 80.59 -16.11
N ALA A 67 45.11 80.71 -15.74
CA ALA A 67 45.75 79.87 -14.73
C ALA A 67 45.08 79.98 -13.34
N ALA A 68 44.69 81.19 -12.92
CA ALA A 68 43.97 81.39 -11.68
C ALA A 68 42.55 80.79 -11.71
N GLN A 69 41.89 80.81 -12.86
CA GLN A 69 40.59 80.17 -13.04
C GLN A 69 40.70 78.64 -13.03
N THR A 70 41.68 78.06 -13.71
CA THR A 70 41.91 76.60 -13.71
C THR A 70 42.34 76.09 -12.35
N ALA A 71 43.20 76.82 -11.63
CA ALA A 71 43.58 76.48 -10.26
C ALA A 71 42.37 76.46 -9.30
N ARG A 72 41.45 77.43 -9.43
CA ARG A 72 40.21 77.47 -8.61
C ARG A 72 39.20 76.42 -9.00
N ALA A 73 39.08 76.09 -10.29
CA ALA A 73 38.16 75.06 -10.76
C ALA A 73 38.61 73.65 -10.35
N ASN A 74 39.92 73.41 -10.34
CA ASN A 74 40.48 72.08 -10.07
C ASN A 74 40.76 71.84 -8.58
N GLY A 75 40.99 72.89 -7.78
CA GLY A 75 41.41 72.74 -6.38
C GLY A 75 42.72 71.95 -6.24
N THR A 76 43.31 71.95 -5.05
CA THR A 76 44.46 71.07 -4.78
C THR A 76 44.00 69.61 -4.88
N THR A 77 44.64 68.84 -5.75
CA THR A 77 44.39 67.43 -5.99
C THR A 77 44.88 66.61 -4.80
N ASP A 78 44.13 66.63 -3.70
CA ASP A 78 44.55 65.95 -2.46
C ASP A 78 44.35 64.43 -2.58
N PHE A 79 45.46 63.71 -2.70
CA PHE A 79 45.56 62.25 -2.60
C PHE A 79 44.85 61.63 -1.39
N THR A 80 44.72 62.40 -0.31
CA THR A 80 44.03 62.00 0.92
C THR A 80 42.54 61.78 0.64
N ARG A 81 41.90 62.66 -0.16
CA ARG A 81 40.50 62.54 -0.59
C ARG A 81 40.29 61.31 -1.47
N LEU A 82 41.29 60.98 -2.27
CA LEU A 82 41.26 59.80 -3.14
C LEU A 82 41.43 58.50 -2.36
N GLY A 83 42.36 58.47 -1.39
CA GLY A 83 42.51 57.37 -0.46
C GLY A 83 41.23 57.15 0.35
N SER A 84 40.62 58.22 0.88
CA SER A 84 39.35 58.11 1.61
C SER A 84 38.20 57.63 0.71
N HIS A 85 38.15 58.07 -0.55
CA HIS A 85 37.16 57.59 -1.50
C HIS A 85 37.37 56.11 -1.89
N ALA A 86 38.61 55.70 -2.14
CA ALA A 86 39.00 54.32 -2.40
C ALA A 86 38.61 53.38 -1.25
N THR A 87 38.96 53.77 -0.02
CA THR A 87 38.59 53.02 1.20
C THR A 87 37.07 53.02 1.38
N GLY A 88 36.39 54.11 1.04
CA GLY A 88 34.92 54.19 1.02
C GLY A 88 34.28 53.18 0.06
N ILE A 89 34.79 53.06 -1.17
CA ILE A 89 34.29 52.07 -2.13
C ILE A 89 34.59 50.64 -1.66
N LEU A 90 35.79 50.37 -1.14
CA LEU A 90 36.13 49.04 -0.63
C LEU A 90 35.26 48.66 0.56
N ARG A 91 34.98 49.59 1.47
CA ARG A 91 34.10 49.38 2.62
C ARG A 91 32.64 49.18 2.20
N ALA A 92 32.18 49.93 1.21
CA ALA A 92 30.85 49.76 0.63
C ALA A 92 30.72 48.41 -0.11
N ALA A 93 31.76 47.99 -0.84
CA ALA A 93 31.80 46.69 -1.50
C ALA A 93 31.88 45.53 -0.50
N GLU A 94 32.61 45.68 0.61
CA GLU A 94 32.64 44.70 1.69
C GLU A 94 31.28 44.59 2.39
N ALA A 95 30.63 45.72 2.68
CA ALA A 95 29.28 45.75 3.24
C ALA A 95 28.27 45.09 2.28
N GLN A 96 28.33 45.43 0.98
CA GLN A 96 27.48 44.80 -0.04
C GLN A 96 27.76 43.29 -0.19
N GLY A 97 29.01 42.87 -0.08
CA GLY A 97 29.39 41.45 -0.09
C GLY A 97 28.81 40.70 1.12
N LYS A 98 28.90 41.29 2.32
CA LYS A 98 28.28 40.74 3.53
C LYS A 98 26.75 40.66 3.40
N ASP A 99 26.12 41.69 2.86
CA ASP A 99 24.67 41.69 2.62
C ASP A 99 24.24 40.62 1.61
N LEU A 100 25.04 40.37 0.56
CA LEU A 100 24.77 39.31 -0.41
C LEU A 100 24.92 37.92 0.22
N VAL A 101 25.98 37.70 1.01
CA VAL A 101 26.17 36.45 1.75
C VAL A 101 25.02 36.22 2.72
N HIS A 102 24.63 37.25 3.47
CA HIS A 102 23.52 37.16 4.41
C HIS A 102 22.18 36.86 3.71
N LYS A 103 21.91 37.49 2.56
CA LYS A 103 20.73 37.16 1.73
C LYS A 103 20.77 35.72 1.22
N ALA A 104 21.93 35.25 0.77
CA ALA A 104 22.11 33.88 0.31
C ALA A 104 21.90 32.86 1.45
N GLU A 105 22.37 33.17 2.66
CA GLU A 105 22.12 32.36 3.86
C GLU A 105 20.63 32.28 4.20
N LEU A 106 19.93 33.42 4.19
CA LEU A 106 18.47 33.45 4.43
C LEU A 106 17.70 32.70 3.34
N GLU A 107 18.07 32.85 2.07
CA GLU A 107 17.47 32.10 0.97
C GLU A 107 17.74 30.59 1.10
N ALA A 108 18.95 30.20 1.50
CA ALA A 108 19.31 28.80 1.72
C ALA A 108 18.50 28.20 2.88
N GLU A 109 18.34 28.91 4.00
CA GLU A 109 17.50 28.45 5.11
C GLU A 109 16.01 28.39 4.71
N ARG A 110 15.52 29.35 3.93
CA ARG A 110 14.16 29.30 3.37
C ARG A 110 13.95 28.04 2.51
N ILE A 111 14.89 27.74 1.61
CA ILE A 111 14.82 26.56 0.74
C ILE A 111 14.89 25.27 1.56
N LYS A 112 15.76 25.20 2.58
CA LYS A 112 15.85 24.05 3.47
C LYS A 112 14.54 23.84 4.23
N GLU A 113 13.95 24.91 4.77
CA GLU A 113 12.70 24.83 5.51
C GLU A 113 11.53 24.44 4.60
N GLU A 114 11.47 24.97 3.38
CA GLU A 114 10.49 24.55 2.37
C GLU A 114 10.67 23.09 1.98
N GLY A 115 11.90 22.64 1.77
CA GLY A 115 12.21 21.23 1.50
C GLY A 115 11.82 20.32 2.66
N ARG A 116 12.04 20.75 3.91
CA ARG A 116 11.60 20.01 5.10
C ARG A 116 10.09 19.91 5.19
N ARG A 117 9.37 21.00 4.92
CA ARG A 117 7.90 21.01 4.90
C ARG A 117 7.34 20.10 3.83
N VAL A 118 7.80 20.21 2.59
CA VAL A 118 7.37 19.33 1.49
C VAL A 118 7.67 17.86 1.80
N ALA A 119 8.83 17.56 2.39
CA ALA A 119 9.17 16.20 2.79
C ALA A 119 8.33 15.69 3.98
N ALA A 120 7.88 16.57 4.88
CA ALA A 120 6.97 16.21 5.96
C ALA A 120 5.56 15.95 5.42
N ASP A 121 5.07 16.82 4.54
CA ASP A 121 3.76 16.67 3.87
C ASP A 121 3.71 15.40 3.02
N LEU A 122 4.77 15.10 2.26
CA LEU A 122 4.86 13.88 1.48
C LEU A 122 4.81 12.63 2.36
N ARG A 123 5.53 12.63 3.51
CA ARG A 123 5.47 11.51 4.46
C ARG A 123 4.09 11.37 5.10
N ALA A 124 3.44 12.48 5.45
CA ALA A 124 2.10 12.48 6.02
C ALA A 124 1.08 11.93 5.02
N ASN A 125 1.15 12.36 3.75
CA ASN A 125 0.29 11.85 2.69
C ASN A 125 0.53 10.36 2.41
N ALA A 126 1.78 9.93 2.30
CA ALA A 126 2.10 8.51 2.09
C ALA A 126 1.61 7.63 3.26
N GLN A 127 1.68 8.14 4.50
CA GLN A 127 1.14 7.44 5.66
C GLN A 127 -0.39 7.36 5.62
N ALA A 128 -1.07 8.45 5.26
CA ALA A 128 -2.52 8.47 5.11
C ALA A 128 -3.00 7.52 4.00
N GLU A 129 -2.35 7.53 2.84
CA GLU A 129 -2.64 6.61 1.74
C GLU A 129 -2.42 5.14 2.15
N ALA A 130 -1.35 4.85 2.89
CA ALA A 130 -1.10 3.50 3.41
C ALA A 130 -2.20 3.05 4.38
N ASP A 131 -2.66 3.94 5.26
CA ASP A 131 -3.77 3.66 6.17
C ASP A 131 -5.10 3.48 5.44
N ASP A 132 -5.38 4.27 4.41
CA ASP A 132 -6.57 4.13 3.57
C ASP A 132 -6.57 2.79 2.81
N ILE A 133 -5.44 2.41 2.21
CA ILE A 133 -5.28 1.10 1.55
C ILE A 133 -5.49 -0.01 2.57
N ARG A 134 -4.95 0.11 3.78
CA ARG A 134 -5.13 -0.89 4.85
C ARG A 134 -6.59 -1.00 5.29
N VAL A 135 -7.28 0.12 5.47
CA VAL A 135 -8.70 0.14 5.86
C VAL A 135 -9.57 -0.43 4.75
N ALA A 136 -9.35 -0.03 3.50
CA ALA A 136 -10.06 -0.57 2.33
C ALA A 136 -9.79 -2.07 2.15
N GLY A 137 -8.54 -2.51 2.31
CA GLY A 137 -8.17 -3.92 2.27
C GLY A 137 -8.85 -4.74 3.37
N LEU A 138 -8.87 -4.25 4.61
CA LEU A 138 -9.60 -4.88 5.72
C LEU A 138 -11.12 -4.90 5.50
N ALA A 139 -11.68 -3.86 4.89
CA ALA A 139 -13.10 -3.83 4.53
C ALA A 139 -13.42 -4.89 3.46
N ASN A 140 -12.59 -5.01 2.42
CA ASN A 140 -12.75 -6.02 1.38
C ASN A 140 -12.61 -7.44 1.96
N LEU A 141 -11.63 -7.68 2.84
CA LEU A 141 -11.50 -8.98 3.52
C LEU A 141 -12.71 -9.32 4.38
N ARG A 142 -13.33 -8.35 5.06
CA ARG A 142 -14.58 -8.56 5.80
C ARG A 142 -15.73 -8.90 4.87
N GLN A 143 -15.85 -8.22 3.73
CA GLN A 143 -16.88 -8.51 2.74
C GLN A 143 -16.72 -9.91 2.14
N LEU A 144 -15.48 -10.31 1.81
CA LEU A 144 -15.20 -11.64 1.28
C LEU A 144 -15.49 -12.73 2.32
N ARG A 145 -15.16 -12.48 3.60
CA ARG A 145 -15.48 -13.41 4.69
C ARG A 145 -16.99 -13.56 4.89
N GLU A 146 -17.73 -12.46 4.91
CA GLU A 146 -19.19 -12.47 5.00
C GLU A 146 -19.84 -13.18 3.80
N ALA A 147 -19.29 -13.00 2.59
CA ALA A 147 -19.75 -13.71 1.40
C ALA A 147 -19.46 -15.22 1.48
N LEU A 148 -18.27 -15.60 1.95
CA LEU A 148 -17.90 -17.00 2.14
C LEU A 148 -18.74 -17.68 3.24
N ASP A 149 -19.01 -16.98 4.34
CA ASP A 149 -19.86 -17.48 5.42
C ASP A 149 -21.30 -17.70 4.90
N LYS A 150 -21.84 -16.77 4.11
CA LYS A 150 -23.14 -16.95 3.44
C LYS A 150 -23.15 -18.16 2.51
N ASP A 151 -22.19 -18.27 1.60
CA ASP A 151 -22.10 -19.39 0.66
C ASP A 151 -21.94 -20.73 1.40
N SER A 152 -21.14 -20.76 2.46
CA SER A 152 -20.98 -21.94 3.34
C SER A 152 -22.30 -22.31 4.03
N THR A 153 -23.07 -21.34 4.52
CA THR A 153 -24.39 -21.63 5.11
C THR A 153 -25.40 -22.10 4.06
N GLU A 154 -25.41 -21.50 2.88
CA GLU A 154 -26.31 -21.91 1.79
C GLU A 154 -25.99 -23.31 1.27
N THR A 155 -24.71 -23.66 1.13
CA THR A 155 -24.28 -25.00 0.73
C THR A 155 -24.62 -26.04 1.79
N LEU A 156 -24.44 -25.73 3.08
CA LEU A 156 -24.87 -26.61 4.17
C LEU A 156 -26.39 -26.82 4.19
N GLU A 157 -27.18 -25.76 4.00
CA GLU A 157 -28.64 -25.87 3.96
C GLU A 157 -29.11 -26.66 2.72
N LYS A 158 -28.48 -26.48 1.55
CA LYS A 158 -28.73 -27.32 0.37
C LYS A 158 -28.41 -28.79 0.63
N ALA A 159 -27.22 -29.09 1.16
CA ALA A 159 -26.82 -30.45 1.49
C ALA A 159 -27.75 -31.10 2.54
N ARG A 160 -28.21 -30.33 3.54
CA ARG A 160 -29.21 -30.79 4.52
C ARG A 160 -30.55 -31.07 3.88
N ALA A 161 -31.04 -30.21 2.99
CA ALA A 161 -32.29 -30.41 2.28
C ALA A 161 -32.22 -31.64 1.37
N GLU A 162 -31.11 -31.83 0.65
CA GLU A 162 -30.85 -33.02 -0.17
C GLU A 162 -30.81 -34.28 0.70
N ALA A 163 -30.06 -34.29 1.79
CA ALA A 163 -30.01 -35.42 2.72
C ALA A 163 -31.39 -35.75 3.31
N ALA A 164 -32.17 -34.74 3.73
CA ALA A 164 -33.53 -34.91 4.22
C ALA A 164 -34.45 -35.50 3.13
N SER A 165 -34.30 -35.06 1.88
CA SER A 165 -35.07 -35.60 0.75
C SER A 165 -34.74 -37.07 0.46
N VAL A 166 -33.47 -37.46 0.55
CA VAL A 166 -33.02 -38.85 0.38
C VAL A 166 -33.54 -39.72 1.51
N VAL A 167 -33.47 -39.26 2.76
CA VAL A 167 -34.02 -39.98 3.91
C VAL A 167 -35.54 -40.16 3.76
N ALA A 168 -36.26 -39.11 3.37
CA ALA A 168 -37.70 -39.19 3.14
C ALA A 168 -38.06 -40.13 1.98
N ALA A 169 -37.28 -40.15 0.90
CA ALA A 169 -37.46 -41.08 -0.21
C ALA A 169 -37.20 -42.53 0.23
N ALA A 170 -36.13 -42.77 0.99
CA ALA A 170 -35.79 -44.09 1.53
C ALA A 170 -36.86 -44.61 2.50
N GLN A 171 -37.40 -43.74 3.36
CA GLN A 171 -38.51 -44.09 4.27
C GLN A 171 -39.76 -44.47 3.49
N ARG A 172 -40.17 -43.68 2.48
CA ARG A 172 -41.31 -44.02 1.63
C ARG A 172 -41.13 -45.35 0.91
N GLN A 173 -39.91 -45.65 0.44
CA GLN A 173 -39.59 -46.92 -0.19
C GLN A 173 -39.66 -48.08 0.82
N ALA A 174 -39.15 -47.89 2.03
CA ALA A 174 -39.25 -48.89 3.10
C ALA A 174 -40.72 -49.15 3.49
N ASP A 175 -41.53 -48.10 3.63
CA ASP A 175 -42.97 -48.20 3.91
C ASP A 175 -43.71 -48.90 2.76
N ALA A 176 -43.36 -48.60 1.51
CA ALA A 176 -43.92 -49.30 0.35
C ALA A 176 -43.58 -50.79 0.35
N ILE A 177 -42.33 -51.16 0.66
CA ILE A 177 -41.89 -52.57 0.73
C ILE A 177 -42.60 -53.30 1.87
N THR A 178 -42.73 -52.68 3.06
CA THR A 178 -43.39 -53.31 4.20
C THR A 178 -44.90 -53.46 3.99
N THR A 179 -45.56 -52.46 3.40
CA THR A 179 -46.98 -52.56 3.03
C THR A 179 -47.20 -53.62 1.94
N GLU A 180 -46.33 -53.71 0.92
CA GLU A 180 -46.40 -54.76 -0.08
C GLU A 180 -46.15 -56.15 0.54
N ALA A 181 -45.15 -56.28 1.41
CA ALA A 181 -44.83 -57.54 2.10
C ALA A 181 -45.97 -58.01 3.00
N THR A 182 -46.61 -57.09 3.76
CA THR A 182 -47.77 -57.42 4.61
C THR A 182 -49.00 -57.78 3.79
N GLN A 183 -49.27 -57.09 2.68
CA GLN A 183 -50.36 -57.45 1.76
C GLN A 183 -50.14 -58.84 1.16
N LYS A 184 -48.92 -59.16 0.69
CA LYS A 184 -48.56 -60.49 0.19
C LYS A 184 -48.68 -61.56 1.28
N GLY A 185 -48.24 -61.25 2.50
CA GLY A 185 -48.38 -62.12 3.66
C GLY A 185 -49.85 -62.46 3.94
N ASN A 186 -50.70 -61.45 4.04
CA ASN A 186 -52.14 -61.61 4.28
C ASN A 186 -52.85 -62.34 3.13
N ALA A 187 -52.47 -62.07 1.88
CA ALA A 187 -53.01 -62.80 0.74
C ALA A 187 -52.63 -64.29 0.81
N THR A 188 -51.40 -64.59 1.22
CA THR A 188 -50.90 -65.97 1.38
C THR A 188 -51.64 -66.67 2.52
N THR A 189 -51.78 -66.04 3.69
CA THR A 189 -52.53 -66.63 4.83
C THR A 189 -53.99 -66.86 4.47
N HIS A 190 -54.65 -65.90 3.83
CA HIS A 190 -56.03 -66.04 3.40
C HIS A 190 -56.19 -67.18 2.38
N SER A 191 -55.28 -67.29 1.40
CA SER A 191 -55.29 -68.41 0.45
C SER A 191 -55.10 -69.76 1.15
N ALA A 192 -54.23 -69.83 2.16
CA ALA A 192 -54.01 -71.03 2.95
C ALA A 192 -55.23 -71.41 3.81
N GLU A 193 -55.94 -70.43 4.40
CA GLU A 193 -57.18 -70.64 5.14
C GLU A 193 -58.30 -71.16 4.23
N VAL A 194 -58.45 -70.60 3.03
CA VAL A 194 -59.43 -71.07 2.04
C VAL A 194 -59.13 -72.51 1.62
N GLU A 195 -57.86 -72.86 1.36
CA GLU A 195 -57.49 -74.24 1.03
C GLU A 195 -57.67 -75.19 2.22
N ALA A 196 -57.34 -74.76 3.45
CA ALA A 196 -57.54 -75.56 4.66
C ALA A 196 -59.03 -75.84 4.93
N THR A 197 -59.90 -74.83 4.78
CA THR A 197 -61.36 -74.99 4.94
C THR A 197 -61.95 -75.87 3.85
N ARG A 198 -61.48 -75.74 2.61
CA ARG A 198 -61.85 -76.63 1.50
C ARG A 198 -61.48 -78.08 1.80
N LEU A 199 -60.25 -78.33 2.25
CA LEU A 199 -59.78 -79.67 2.60
C LEU A 199 -60.57 -80.25 3.77
N ALA A 200 -60.89 -79.45 4.79
CA ALA A 200 -61.72 -79.88 5.91
C ALA A 200 -63.15 -80.23 5.47
N ALA A 201 -63.75 -79.44 4.57
CA ALA A 201 -65.07 -79.74 4.00
C ALA A 201 -65.06 -80.99 3.12
N ASP A 202 -63.99 -81.23 2.35
CA ASP A 202 -63.80 -82.45 1.57
C ASP A 202 -63.65 -83.67 2.48
N ALA A 203 -62.86 -83.57 3.55
CA ALA A 203 -62.71 -84.62 4.54
C ALA A 203 -64.02 -84.93 5.29
N GLN A 204 -64.79 -83.91 5.66
CA GLN A 204 -66.09 -84.09 6.31
C GLN A 204 -67.08 -84.78 5.38
N ARG A 205 -67.15 -84.39 4.10
CA ARG A 205 -67.99 -85.08 3.11
C ARG A 205 -67.64 -86.55 2.95
N GLN A 206 -66.35 -86.86 2.89
CA GLN A 206 -65.89 -88.25 2.83
C GLN A 206 -66.25 -89.01 4.12
N ALA A 207 -66.15 -88.38 5.29
CA ALA A 207 -66.55 -88.98 6.55
C ALA A 207 -68.06 -89.24 6.60
N ASP A 208 -68.90 -88.28 6.17
CA ASP A 208 -70.35 -88.42 6.13
C ASP A 208 -70.78 -89.48 5.10
N GLU A 209 -70.12 -89.55 3.94
CA GLU A 209 -70.32 -90.60 2.94
C GLU A 209 -69.99 -91.98 3.54
N LYS A 210 -68.86 -92.11 4.24
CA LYS A 210 -68.50 -93.35 4.95
C LYS A 210 -69.43 -93.69 6.10
N LEU A 211 -69.93 -92.70 6.84
CA LEU A 211 -70.94 -92.91 7.87
C LEU A 211 -72.29 -93.35 7.27
N GLY A 212 -72.67 -92.81 6.11
CA GLY A 212 -73.83 -93.26 5.35
C GLY A 212 -73.70 -94.68 4.81
N GLU A 213 -72.54 -95.02 4.22
CA GLU A 213 -72.22 -96.38 3.78
C GLU A 213 -72.24 -97.37 4.96
N THR A 214 -71.66 -97.00 6.10
CA THR A 214 -71.66 -97.85 7.30
C THR A 214 -73.04 -97.97 7.93
N ALA A 215 -73.84 -96.90 8.00
CA ALA A 215 -75.21 -96.97 8.51
C ALA A 215 -76.11 -97.83 7.60
N ALA A 216 -76.01 -97.68 6.28
CA ALA A 216 -76.75 -98.50 5.32
C ALA A 216 -76.33 -99.98 5.38
N THR A 217 -75.04 -100.26 5.59
CA THR A 217 -74.57 -101.62 5.79
C THR A 217 -75.00 -102.17 7.16
N ILE A 218 -75.03 -101.38 8.23
CA ILE A 218 -75.53 -101.79 9.55
C ILE A 218 -77.03 -102.06 9.52
N GLU A 219 -77.85 -101.22 8.91
CA GLU A 219 -79.30 -101.42 8.81
C GLU A 219 -79.62 -102.69 8.01
N LYS A 220 -78.92 -102.90 6.90
CA LYS A 220 -78.97 -104.16 6.14
C LYS A 220 -78.49 -105.35 6.97
N LYS A 221 -77.45 -105.19 7.79
CA LYS A 221 -76.90 -106.24 8.66
C LYS A 221 -77.76 -106.55 9.89
N VAL A 222 -78.52 -105.59 10.43
CA VAL A 222 -79.46 -105.79 11.54
C VAL A 222 -80.71 -106.52 11.07
N ALA A 223 -81.21 -106.20 9.86
CA ALA A 223 -82.27 -106.96 9.20
C ALA A 223 -81.81 -108.39 8.83
N GLU A 224 -80.57 -108.55 8.39
CA GLU A 224 -79.93 -109.86 8.18
C GLU A 224 -79.61 -110.58 9.50
N ALA A 225 -79.31 -109.89 10.62
CA ALA A 225 -79.00 -110.51 11.92
C ALA A 225 -80.25 -111.05 12.63
N ALA A 226 -81.41 -110.44 12.44
CA ALA A 226 -82.69 -111.00 12.92
C ALA A 226 -83.05 -112.34 12.24
N THR A 227 -82.58 -112.55 11.00
CA THR A 227 -82.78 -113.80 10.25
C THR A 227 -81.56 -114.74 10.32
N ALA A 228 -80.36 -114.22 10.61
CA ALA A 228 -79.11 -114.97 10.72
C ALA A 228 -78.73 -115.37 12.15
N ALA A 229 -79.42 -114.91 13.20
CA ALA A 229 -79.28 -115.48 14.56
C ALA A 229 -79.56 -117.01 14.58
N ALA A 230 -80.32 -117.52 13.61
CA ALA A 230 -80.53 -118.96 13.38
C ALA A 230 -79.43 -119.64 12.51
N ALA A 231 -78.55 -118.89 11.84
CA ALA A 231 -77.56 -119.40 10.89
C ALA A 231 -76.09 -119.07 11.25
N ILE A 232 -75.85 -118.24 12.28
CA ILE A 232 -74.53 -117.71 12.67
C ILE A 232 -73.55 -118.75 13.25
N MET A 233 -73.99 -119.94 13.66
CA MET A 233 -73.05 -120.97 14.15
C MET A 233 -72.20 -121.62 13.04
N ALA A 234 -72.52 -121.44 11.76
CA ALA A 234 -71.90 -122.21 10.67
C ALA A 234 -70.94 -121.43 9.74
N ALA A 235 -70.89 -120.08 9.79
CA ALA A 235 -70.18 -119.28 8.77
C ALA A 235 -69.19 -118.23 9.35
N ALA A 236 -68.77 -118.39 10.60
CA ALA A 236 -67.89 -117.44 11.29
C ALA A 236 -66.41 -117.51 10.84
N GLN A 237 -65.96 -118.60 10.21
CA GLN A 237 -64.52 -118.80 9.96
C GLN A 237 -64.02 -118.24 8.62
N THR A 238 -64.90 -117.91 7.66
CA THR A 238 -64.45 -117.55 6.29
C THR A 238 -64.34 -116.03 6.05
N ARG A 239 -64.93 -115.17 6.88
CA ARG A 239 -64.97 -113.69 6.69
C ARG A 239 -63.80 -112.92 7.33
N ALA A 240 -63.09 -113.51 8.29
CA ALA A 240 -61.96 -112.86 8.96
C ALA A 240 -60.74 -112.65 8.04
N ALA A 241 -60.60 -113.48 7.00
CA ALA A 241 -59.46 -113.42 6.08
C ALA A 241 -59.56 -112.31 5.01
N GLN A 242 -60.77 -111.86 4.67
CA GLN A 242 -60.98 -110.83 3.63
C GLN A 242 -60.80 -109.40 4.18
N LEU A 243 -61.04 -109.21 5.48
CA LEU A 243 -60.98 -107.90 6.16
C LEU A 243 -59.55 -107.39 6.36
N LEU A 244 -58.57 -108.29 6.48
CA LEU A 244 -57.14 -107.95 6.57
C LEU A 244 -56.57 -107.49 5.23
N SER A 245 -57.03 -108.06 4.10
CA SER A 245 -56.53 -107.73 2.76
C SER A 245 -56.96 -106.34 2.27
N ASP A 246 -58.13 -105.84 2.69
CA ASP A 246 -58.62 -104.51 2.30
C ASP A 246 -58.02 -103.40 3.17
N ALA A 247 -57.73 -103.69 4.44
CA ALA A 247 -57.01 -102.80 5.35
C ALA A 247 -55.56 -102.56 4.91
N GLU A 248 -54.86 -103.59 4.40
CA GLU A 248 -53.51 -103.47 3.86
C GLU A 248 -53.46 -102.62 2.58
N ARG A 249 -54.49 -102.68 1.73
CA ARG A 249 -54.59 -101.84 0.51
C ARG A 249 -54.87 -100.36 0.84
N GLN A 250 -55.68 -100.08 1.84
CA GLN A 250 -55.93 -98.71 2.30
C GLN A 250 -54.71 -98.09 2.99
N ALA A 251 -53.94 -98.90 3.74
CA ALA A 251 -52.67 -98.44 4.33
C ALA A 251 -51.58 -98.19 3.28
N ALA A 252 -51.55 -98.98 2.20
CA ALA A 252 -50.60 -98.78 1.10
C ALA A 252 -50.89 -97.47 0.33
N THR A 253 -52.14 -97.21 -0.01
CA THR A 253 -52.56 -95.98 -0.73
C THR A 253 -52.36 -94.71 0.11
N ALA A 254 -52.58 -94.77 1.43
CA ALA A 254 -52.30 -93.64 2.33
C ALA A 254 -50.79 -93.33 2.42
N LYS A 255 -49.92 -94.35 2.41
CA LYS A 255 -48.45 -94.15 2.41
C LYS A 255 -47.96 -93.55 1.09
N GLU A 256 -48.52 -93.97 -0.04
CA GLU A 256 -48.18 -93.44 -1.37
C GLU A 256 -48.60 -91.97 -1.53
N LEU A 257 -49.77 -91.58 -1.00
CA LEU A 257 -50.20 -90.19 -0.99
C LEU A 257 -49.25 -89.33 -0.12
N ALA A 258 -48.90 -89.81 1.08
CA ALA A 258 -48.01 -89.12 1.99
C ALA A 258 -46.57 -88.98 1.44
N SER A 259 -46.02 -90.01 0.78
CA SER A 259 -44.72 -89.92 0.13
C SER A 259 -44.72 -88.96 -1.06
N SER A 260 -45.79 -88.95 -1.86
CA SER A 260 -45.92 -88.01 -2.99
C SER A 260 -46.04 -86.55 -2.53
N GLN A 261 -46.69 -86.30 -1.39
CA GLN A 261 -46.81 -84.96 -0.79
C GLN A 261 -45.47 -84.51 -0.20
N ALA A 262 -44.74 -85.42 0.46
CA ALA A 262 -43.40 -85.13 0.98
C ALA A 262 -42.40 -84.80 -0.15
N GLU A 263 -42.44 -85.53 -1.27
CA GLU A 263 -41.58 -85.25 -2.44
C GLU A 263 -41.90 -83.89 -3.09
N LYS A 264 -43.18 -83.52 -3.17
CA LYS A 264 -43.60 -82.18 -3.67
C LYS A 264 -43.12 -81.05 -2.78
N LEU A 265 -43.20 -81.21 -1.45
CA LEU A 265 -42.70 -80.21 -0.51
C LEU A 265 -41.18 -80.09 -0.55
N LEU A 266 -40.47 -81.21 -0.72
CA LEU A 266 -39.02 -81.21 -0.85
C LEU A 266 -38.58 -80.49 -2.13
N THR A 267 -39.27 -80.73 -3.25
CA THR A 267 -38.96 -80.08 -4.53
C THR A 267 -39.29 -78.59 -4.53
N ASP A 268 -40.41 -78.18 -3.92
CA ASP A 268 -40.75 -76.75 -3.74
C ASP A 268 -39.74 -76.04 -2.81
N ALA A 269 -39.32 -76.69 -1.72
CA ALA A 269 -38.28 -76.16 -0.84
C ALA A 269 -36.92 -76.02 -1.56
N GLN A 270 -36.55 -77.00 -2.40
CA GLN A 270 -35.33 -76.94 -3.21
C GLN A 270 -35.40 -75.81 -4.26
N GLN A 271 -36.52 -75.62 -4.94
CA GLN A 271 -36.72 -74.52 -5.89
C GLN A 271 -36.64 -73.15 -5.20
N ARG A 272 -37.28 -72.99 -4.04
CA ARG A 272 -37.18 -71.74 -3.28
C ARG A 272 -35.76 -71.45 -2.83
N HIS A 273 -35.01 -72.48 -2.43
CA HIS A 273 -33.60 -72.33 -2.08
C HIS A 273 -32.78 -71.87 -3.29
N THR A 274 -32.96 -72.49 -4.46
CA THR A 274 -32.24 -72.07 -5.68
C THR A 274 -32.57 -70.63 -6.06
N ASP A 275 -33.85 -70.26 -6.06
CA ASP A 275 -34.32 -68.90 -6.39
C ASP A 275 -33.74 -67.84 -5.44
N VAL A 276 -33.69 -68.15 -4.14
CA VAL A 276 -33.09 -67.26 -3.14
C VAL A 276 -31.59 -67.15 -3.41
N THR A 277 -30.88 -68.25 -3.62
CA THR A 277 -29.43 -68.19 -3.90
C THR A 277 -29.10 -67.39 -5.17
N GLU A 278 -29.89 -67.54 -6.24
CA GLU A 278 -29.71 -66.78 -7.48
C GLU A 278 -29.92 -65.28 -7.27
N LYS A 279 -31.00 -64.89 -6.56
CA LYS A 279 -31.26 -63.48 -6.21
C LYS A 279 -30.19 -62.89 -5.29
N THR A 280 -29.69 -63.69 -4.35
CA THR A 280 -28.63 -63.22 -3.44
C THR A 280 -27.34 -62.96 -4.22
N ASN A 281 -27.01 -63.85 -5.17
CA ASN A 281 -25.85 -63.68 -6.05
C ASN A 281 -26.00 -62.50 -7.00
N SER A 282 -27.21 -62.25 -7.55
CA SER A 282 -27.44 -61.09 -8.42
C SER A 282 -27.30 -59.77 -7.65
N LEU A 283 -27.86 -59.68 -6.45
CA LEU A 283 -27.73 -58.50 -5.59
C LEU A 283 -26.29 -58.25 -5.17
N LEU A 284 -25.53 -59.31 -4.86
CA LEU A 284 -24.10 -59.20 -4.57
C LEU A 284 -23.34 -58.63 -5.77
N ALA A 285 -23.63 -59.12 -6.98
CA ALA A 285 -22.98 -58.65 -8.22
C ALA A 285 -23.32 -57.19 -8.55
N GLU A 286 -24.57 -56.76 -8.33
CA GLU A 286 -24.99 -55.36 -8.47
C GLU A 286 -24.31 -54.45 -7.44
N ALA A 287 -24.25 -54.87 -6.18
CA ALA A 287 -23.56 -54.13 -5.12
C ALA A 287 -22.06 -53.98 -5.41
N THR A 288 -21.40 -55.03 -5.91
CA THR A 288 -19.99 -54.94 -6.31
C THR A 288 -19.77 -53.99 -7.49
N ARG A 289 -20.65 -53.98 -8.49
CA ARG A 289 -20.56 -53.03 -9.61
C ARG A 289 -20.73 -51.59 -9.15
N HIS A 290 -21.74 -51.31 -8.33
CA HIS A 290 -21.94 -49.97 -7.78
C HIS A 290 -20.79 -49.51 -6.90
N HIS A 291 -20.16 -50.44 -6.16
CA HIS A 291 -18.95 -50.13 -5.41
C HIS A 291 -17.77 -49.79 -6.33
N GLU A 292 -17.51 -50.61 -7.35
CA GLU A 292 -16.45 -50.36 -8.34
C GLU A 292 -16.66 -49.03 -9.08
N GLU A 293 -17.88 -48.77 -9.57
CA GLU A 293 -18.25 -47.50 -10.22
C GLU A 293 -18.06 -46.30 -9.29
N SER A 294 -18.49 -46.40 -8.03
CA SER A 294 -18.28 -45.33 -7.05
C SER A 294 -16.81 -45.10 -6.77
N THR A 295 -16.00 -46.16 -6.63
CA THR A 295 -14.55 -46.01 -6.42
C THR A 295 -13.83 -45.40 -7.62
N ALA A 296 -14.25 -45.74 -8.85
CA ALA A 296 -13.71 -45.17 -10.07
C ALA A 296 -14.09 -43.70 -10.24
N LEU A 297 -15.33 -43.33 -9.88
CA LEU A 297 -15.77 -41.92 -9.87
C LEU A 297 -14.96 -41.13 -8.83
N LEU A 298 -14.79 -41.68 -7.62
CA LEU A 298 -14.02 -41.06 -6.55
C LEU A 298 -12.54 -40.86 -6.95
N SER A 299 -11.93 -41.83 -7.62
CA SER A 299 -10.55 -41.68 -8.11
C SER A 299 -10.45 -40.61 -9.20
N SER A 300 -11.39 -40.60 -10.15
CA SER A 300 -11.50 -39.58 -11.20
C SER A 300 -11.65 -38.17 -10.61
N GLU A 301 -12.57 -37.98 -9.67
CA GLU A 301 -12.77 -36.68 -9.01
C GLU A 301 -11.56 -36.27 -8.17
N SER A 302 -10.90 -37.22 -7.50
CA SER A 302 -9.65 -36.95 -6.77
C SER A 302 -8.54 -36.46 -7.71
N GLU A 303 -8.37 -37.11 -8.87
CA GLU A 303 -7.40 -36.67 -9.89
C GLU A 303 -7.74 -35.29 -10.45
N ALA A 304 -9.01 -35.03 -10.76
CA ALA A 304 -9.48 -33.72 -11.21
C ALA A 304 -9.24 -32.63 -10.15
N ALA A 305 -9.50 -32.91 -8.87
CA ALA A 305 -9.24 -32.01 -7.76
C ALA A 305 -7.74 -31.74 -7.58
N GLN A 306 -6.89 -32.75 -7.74
CA GLN A 306 -5.44 -32.58 -7.71
C GLN A 306 -4.94 -31.71 -8.87
N GLN A 307 -5.46 -31.92 -10.07
CA GLN A 307 -5.14 -31.10 -11.25
C GLN A 307 -5.56 -29.65 -11.02
N LEU A 308 -6.79 -29.40 -10.55
CA LEU A 308 -7.29 -28.07 -10.25
C LEU A 308 -6.41 -27.37 -9.20
N ARG A 309 -6.02 -28.10 -8.14
CA ARG A 309 -5.12 -27.56 -7.10
C ARG A 309 -3.74 -27.22 -7.65
N SER A 310 -3.19 -28.05 -8.53
CA SER A 310 -1.89 -27.79 -9.17
C SER A 310 -1.93 -26.59 -10.13
N ALA A 311 -3.01 -26.45 -10.90
CA ALA A 311 -3.24 -25.32 -11.78
C ALA A 311 -3.39 -24.01 -11.00
N ALA A 312 -4.19 -24.03 -9.93
CA ALA A 312 -4.37 -22.87 -9.05
C ALA A 312 -3.04 -22.42 -8.40
N LEU A 313 -2.19 -23.37 -8.00
CA LEU A 313 -0.85 -23.04 -7.47
C LEU A 313 0.07 -22.44 -8.55
N ALA A 314 0.02 -22.96 -9.78
CA ALA A 314 0.80 -22.42 -10.90
C ALA A 314 0.34 -21.00 -11.26
N ASP A 315 -0.97 -20.75 -11.30
CA ASP A 315 -1.53 -19.42 -11.54
C ASP A 315 -1.16 -18.44 -10.42
N ALA A 316 -1.22 -18.88 -9.16
CA ALA A 316 -0.81 -18.06 -8.02
C ALA A 316 0.69 -17.67 -8.08
N GLU A 317 1.58 -18.62 -8.41
CA GLU A 317 3.00 -18.33 -8.60
C GLU A 317 3.22 -17.39 -9.79
N LYS A 318 2.48 -17.57 -10.89
CA LYS A 318 2.56 -16.66 -12.04
C LYS A 318 2.18 -15.23 -11.64
N THR A 319 1.02 -15.04 -10.99
CA THR A 319 0.59 -13.72 -10.49
C THR A 319 1.62 -13.10 -9.55
N LYS A 320 2.23 -13.89 -8.66
CA LYS A 320 3.30 -13.43 -7.79
C LYS A 320 4.53 -12.97 -8.56
N THR A 321 4.96 -13.72 -9.58
CA THR A 321 6.11 -13.31 -10.41
C THR A 321 5.81 -12.07 -11.24
N ASP A 322 4.58 -11.91 -11.74
CA ASP A 322 4.18 -10.75 -12.53
C ASP A 322 4.07 -9.51 -11.64
N ALA A 323 3.47 -9.63 -10.45
CA ALA A 323 3.44 -8.56 -9.46
C ALA A 323 4.85 -8.14 -9.00
N ALA A 324 5.78 -9.10 -8.85
CA ALA A 324 7.17 -8.79 -8.54
C ALA A 324 7.88 -8.03 -9.68
N ARG A 325 7.68 -8.45 -10.94
CA ARG A 325 8.22 -7.74 -12.11
C ARG A 325 7.65 -6.34 -12.26
N ASP A 326 6.36 -6.17 -12.02
CA ASP A 326 5.72 -4.85 -12.07
C ASP A 326 6.25 -3.94 -10.95
N ALA A 327 6.39 -4.46 -9.73
CA ALA A 327 7.01 -3.73 -8.63
C ALA A 327 8.46 -3.32 -8.96
N GLU A 328 9.28 -4.24 -9.47
CA GLU A 328 10.63 -3.93 -9.95
C GLU A 328 10.63 -2.88 -11.07
N GLY A 329 9.67 -2.96 -12.00
CA GLY A 329 9.49 -2.01 -13.08
C GLY A 329 9.16 -0.60 -12.59
N THR A 330 8.26 -0.48 -11.60
CA THR A 330 7.92 0.81 -10.98
C THR A 330 9.10 1.40 -10.20
N ILE A 331 9.82 0.58 -9.43
CA ILE A 331 11.02 0.99 -8.69
C ILE A 331 12.10 1.46 -9.66
N ALA A 332 12.35 0.73 -10.75
CA ALA A 332 13.31 1.11 -11.76
C ALA A 332 12.91 2.40 -12.48
N ALA A 333 11.62 2.61 -12.75
CA ALA A 333 11.11 3.85 -13.32
C ALA A 333 11.29 5.04 -12.36
N ALA A 334 10.97 4.86 -11.08
CA ALA A 334 11.18 5.87 -10.04
C ALA A 334 12.67 6.22 -9.88
N HIS A 335 13.56 5.23 -9.89
CA HIS A 335 15.01 5.47 -9.87
C HIS A 335 15.49 6.25 -11.10
N ARG A 336 14.99 5.92 -12.31
CA ARG A 336 15.32 6.69 -13.52
C ARG A 336 14.84 8.14 -13.42
N GLN A 337 13.62 8.36 -12.93
CA GLN A 337 13.07 9.71 -12.72
C GLN A 337 13.87 10.49 -11.68
N ALA A 338 14.23 9.85 -10.56
CA ALA A 338 15.06 10.46 -9.52
C ALA A 338 16.46 10.82 -10.05
N ALA A 339 17.07 9.95 -10.86
CA ALA A 339 18.34 10.24 -11.52
C ALA A 339 18.24 11.44 -12.47
N MET A 340 17.22 11.49 -13.34
CA MET A 340 17.00 12.66 -14.22
C MET A 340 16.76 13.96 -13.44
N MET A 341 16.00 13.89 -12.33
CA MET A 341 15.80 15.07 -11.46
C MET A 341 17.11 15.51 -10.81
N LYS A 342 17.93 14.56 -10.38
CA LYS A 342 19.26 14.84 -9.83
C LYS A 342 20.16 15.50 -10.88
N ASP A 343 20.26 14.93 -12.08
CA ASP A 343 21.07 15.48 -13.17
C ASP A 343 20.63 16.90 -13.52
N ARG A 344 19.32 17.14 -13.60
CA ARG A 344 18.75 18.47 -13.84
C ARG A 344 19.10 19.47 -12.72
N LEU A 345 19.08 19.03 -11.47
CA LEU A 345 19.49 19.87 -10.34
C LEU A 345 20.99 20.17 -10.43
N GLU A 346 21.84 19.18 -10.74
CA GLU A 346 23.28 19.38 -10.91
C GLU A 346 23.59 20.37 -12.04
N GLU A 347 22.87 20.29 -13.17
CA GLU A 347 22.96 21.29 -14.26
C GLU A 347 22.54 22.69 -13.79
N GLN A 348 21.44 22.80 -13.04
CA GLN A 348 21.00 24.09 -12.48
C GLN A 348 22.03 24.67 -11.50
N TYR A 349 22.62 23.83 -10.65
CA TYR A 349 23.67 24.23 -9.73
C TYR A 349 24.94 24.65 -10.48
N ALA A 350 25.36 23.89 -11.50
CA ALA A 350 26.52 24.22 -12.32
C ALA A 350 26.32 25.55 -13.07
N TRP A 351 25.14 25.76 -13.65
CA TRP A 351 24.78 27.01 -14.32
C TRP A 351 24.78 28.20 -13.35
N ARG A 352 24.17 28.05 -12.17
CA ARG A 352 24.12 29.12 -11.16
C ARG A 352 25.50 29.40 -10.57
N LYS A 353 26.35 28.38 -10.43
CA LYS A 353 27.76 28.52 -10.07
C LYS A 353 28.51 29.32 -11.13
N GLU A 354 28.39 28.98 -12.41
CA GLU A 354 29.06 29.70 -13.49
C GLU A 354 28.56 31.15 -13.61
N GLN A 355 27.25 31.38 -13.42
CA GLN A 355 26.69 32.72 -13.34
C GLN A 355 27.33 33.53 -12.22
N LEU A 356 27.41 32.98 -11.00
CA LEU A 356 28.04 33.64 -9.86
C LEU A 356 29.54 33.88 -10.09
N GLU A 357 30.27 32.95 -10.70
CA GLU A 357 31.69 33.13 -11.05
C GLU A 357 31.88 34.28 -12.06
N ARG A 358 31.00 34.39 -13.07
CA ARG A 358 31.01 35.52 -14.02
C ARG A 358 30.69 36.85 -13.34
N GLU A 359 29.70 36.88 -12.44
CA GLU A 359 29.36 38.07 -11.66
C GLU A 359 30.53 38.50 -10.74
N VAL A 360 31.18 37.55 -10.08
CA VAL A 360 32.38 37.80 -9.26
C VAL A 360 33.53 38.31 -10.13
N ALA A 361 33.80 37.72 -11.29
CA ALA A 361 34.83 38.20 -12.21
C ALA A 361 34.55 39.61 -12.73
N ALA A 362 33.29 39.93 -13.04
CA ALA A 362 32.86 41.28 -13.42
C ALA A 362 33.07 42.27 -12.27
N LEU A 363 32.73 41.89 -11.04
CA LEU A 363 32.97 42.69 -9.84
C LEU A 363 34.47 42.90 -9.58
N ILE A 364 35.32 41.89 -9.78
CA ILE A 364 36.78 41.99 -9.67
C ILE A 364 37.32 42.96 -10.74
N THR A 365 36.85 42.84 -11.97
CA THR A 365 37.27 43.74 -13.07
C THR A 365 36.85 45.19 -12.76
N ARG A 366 35.62 45.39 -12.27
CA ARG A 366 35.13 46.69 -11.81
C ARG A 366 35.93 47.23 -10.63
N LYS A 367 36.30 46.38 -9.66
CA LYS A 367 37.21 46.75 -8.57
C LYS A 367 38.56 47.17 -9.11
N GLY A 368 39.13 46.43 -10.06
CA GLY A 368 40.40 46.74 -10.71
C GLY A 368 40.38 48.05 -11.49
N SER A 369 39.31 48.33 -12.24
CA SER A 369 39.15 49.60 -12.96
C SER A 369 39.00 50.77 -12.00
N ILE A 370 38.26 50.60 -10.90
CA ILE A 370 38.17 51.61 -9.83
C ILE A 370 39.55 51.83 -9.21
N VAL A 371 40.30 50.78 -8.87
CA VAL A 371 41.67 50.91 -8.33
C VAL A 371 42.61 51.59 -9.33
N ALA A 372 42.51 51.30 -10.62
CA ALA A 372 43.29 51.98 -11.65
C ALA A 372 42.88 53.45 -11.82
N GLN A 373 41.58 53.77 -11.76
CA GLN A 373 41.08 55.15 -11.74
C GLN A 373 41.61 55.90 -10.52
N LEU A 374 41.63 55.27 -9.35
CA LEU A 374 42.23 55.80 -8.13
C LEU A 374 43.76 55.88 -8.23
N SER A 375 44.43 54.99 -8.94
CA SER A 375 45.88 55.12 -9.18
C SER A 375 46.20 56.24 -10.17
N ASN A 376 45.36 56.45 -11.18
CA ASN A 376 45.53 57.51 -12.17
C ASN A 376 45.26 58.88 -11.54
N LEU A 377 44.22 58.99 -10.70
CA LEU A 377 43.98 60.16 -9.87
C LEU A 377 45.11 60.38 -8.85
N ARG A 378 45.74 59.31 -8.36
CA ARG A 378 46.96 59.38 -7.53
C ARG A 378 48.11 59.93 -8.36
N GLN A 379 48.43 59.38 -9.53
CA GLN A 379 49.51 59.92 -10.36
C GLN A 379 49.28 61.36 -10.79
N LEU A 380 48.06 61.73 -11.19
CA LEU A 380 47.70 63.12 -11.50
C LEU A 380 47.87 64.07 -10.30
N ALA A 381 47.57 63.61 -9.09
CA ALA A 381 47.85 64.35 -7.86
C ALA A 381 49.36 64.41 -7.55
N GLY A 382 50.16 63.46 -8.05
CA GLY A 382 51.61 63.33 -7.79
C GLY A 382 52.51 63.99 -8.82
N ASP A 383 51.98 64.26 -10.00
CA ASP A 383 52.59 65.12 -11.01
C ASP A 383 52.23 66.60 -10.78
N ALA A 384 51.16 66.88 -10.03
CA ALA A 384 50.79 68.23 -9.61
C ALA A 384 51.89 69.02 -8.82
N PRO A 385 52.80 68.40 -8.04
CA PRO A 385 53.94 69.09 -7.43
C PRO A 385 55.17 69.21 -8.36
N LEU A 386 55.19 68.55 -9.53
CA LEU A 386 56.34 68.60 -10.46
C LEU A 386 56.18 69.65 -11.57
N ASP A 387 54.96 70.02 -11.94
CA ASP A 387 54.68 71.09 -12.91
C ASP A 387 54.62 72.50 -12.28
N TYR A 388 54.70 72.61 -10.95
CA TYR A 388 54.81 73.87 -10.21
C TYR A 388 55.85 73.75 -9.08
N PRO A 389 57.13 74.07 -9.33
CA PRO A 389 58.07 74.37 -8.27
C PRO A 389 57.81 75.80 -7.77
N ASP A 390 57.48 75.90 -6.49
CA ASP A 390 57.33 77.12 -5.67
C ASP A 390 56.16 78.06 -6.02
N ASP A 391 55.10 77.98 -5.21
CA ASP A 391 54.54 79.16 -4.52
C ASP A 391 53.55 78.64 -3.45
N ASP A 392 54.07 78.41 -2.24
CA ASP A 392 53.28 78.32 -1.02
C ASP A 392 53.02 79.75 -0.51
N PRO A 393 51.79 80.30 -0.63
CA PRO A 393 51.51 81.66 -0.23
C PRO A 393 50.96 81.76 1.19
N LEU A 394 51.09 80.73 2.05
CA LEU A 394 50.65 80.83 3.45
C LEU A 394 51.64 80.20 4.42
N GLY A 395 52.61 81.02 4.83
CA GLY A 395 53.40 80.77 6.02
C GLY A 395 52.56 80.76 7.31
N THR A 396 52.83 79.73 8.12
CA THR A 396 52.74 79.64 9.59
C THR A 396 51.38 79.55 10.27
N SER A 397 51.12 78.37 10.89
CA SER A 397 50.98 78.12 12.34
C SER A 397 49.79 77.22 12.71
N ASP A 398 50.05 76.01 13.23
CA ASP A 398 49.61 75.52 14.56
C ASP A 398 50.16 74.08 14.78
N PRO A 399 50.97 73.81 15.82
CA PRO A 399 51.34 72.45 16.20
C PRO A 399 50.26 71.86 17.11
N ARG A 400 49.19 71.32 16.54
CA ARG A 400 48.24 70.49 17.27
C ARG A 400 47.80 69.30 16.42
N ASP A 401 47.79 68.16 17.10
CA ASP A 401 47.18 66.88 16.72
C ASP A 401 48.02 65.97 15.83
N ASP A 402 49.02 65.34 16.46
CA ASP A 402 49.59 64.06 16.01
C ASP A 402 49.33 62.96 17.06
N ASP A 403 48.08 62.88 17.55
CA ASP A 403 47.55 61.70 18.24
C ASP A 403 46.83 60.79 17.24
N ASN A 404 47.55 60.32 16.21
CA ASN A 404 47.04 59.29 15.30
C ASN A 404 47.72 57.94 15.52
N ALA A 405 47.70 57.48 16.78
CA ALA A 405 48.14 56.14 17.19
C ALA A 405 46.97 55.24 17.65
N SER A 406 45.74 55.47 17.16
CA SER A 406 44.55 54.75 17.63
C SER A 406 43.87 53.83 16.60
N TRP A 407 44.19 53.89 15.31
CA TRP A 407 43.59 52.98 14.30
C TRP A 407 44.34 51.65 14.11
N ARG A 408 45.56 51.51 14.66
CA ARG A 408 46.36 50.27 14.56
C ARG A 408 45.93 49.17 15.54
N LYS A 409 44.90 49.39 16.36
CA LYS A 409 44.46 48.44 17.41
C LYS A 409 43.31 47.51 16.99
N ASN A 410 42.75 47.66 15.80
CA ASN A 410 41.64 46.83 15.31
C ASN A 410 42.03 45.97 14.10
N LEU A 411 43.27 45.48 14.08
CA LEU A 411 43.73 44.48 13.11
C LEU A 411 44.19 43.20 13.82
N SER A 412 43.38 42.73 14.78
CA SER A 412 43.37 41.31 15.16
C SER A 412 42.22 40.65 14.44
N VAL A 413 42.56 39.79 13.49
CA VAL A 413 41.66 38.81 12.91
C VAL A 413 41.28 37.84 14.03
N ASP A 414 40.12 38.04 14.65
CA ASP A 414 39.46 36.96 15.36
C ASP A 414 38.73 36.12 14.32
N ALA A 415 39.29 34.94 14.07
CA ALA A 415 38.55 33.84 13.47
C ALA A 415 37.28 33.60 14.30
N PRO A 416 36.10 33.39 13.69
CA PRO A 416 34.93 33.07 14.49
C PRO A 416 35.19 31.75 15.23
N ALA A 417 35.23 31.85 16.56
CA ALA A 417 35.13 30.72 17.45
C ALA A 417 33.80 30.02 17.16
N VAL A 418 33.92 28.73 16.83
CA VAL A 418 32.80 27.80 16.74
C VAL A 418 32.15 27.74 18.12
N ASP A 419 30.88 28.14 18.22
CA ASP A 419 30.11 28.03 19.46
C ASP A 419 29.84 26.53 19.74
N PRO A 420 30.35 25.95 20.85
CA PRO A 420 30.30 24.50 21.07
C PRO A 420 28.98 24.00 21.67
N THR A 421 27.88 24.76 21.61
CA THR A 421 26.61 24.42 22.29
C THR A 421 25.46 23.99 21.37
N LEU A 422 25.72 23.68 20.10
CA LEU A 422 24.80 22.86 19.26
C LEU A 422 25.31 21.43 19.04
N ALA A 423 26.20 20.96 19.92
CA ALA A 423 26.63 19.56 20.03
C ALA A 423 25.92 18.80 21.17
N ALA A 424 24.76 19.28 21.65
CA ALA A 424 23.97 18.61 22.69
C ALA A 424 22.49 18.40 22.30
N ALA A 425 22.19 18.28 21.00
CA ALA A 425 20.92 17.77 20.48
C ALA A 425 21.14 16.78 19.30
N ALA A 426 22.34 16.22 19.19
CA ALA A 426 22.70 15.19 18.20
C ALA A 426 23.42 14.00 18.86
N GLN A 427 23.06 13.70 20.11
CA GLN A 427 23.51 12.52 20.84
C GLN A 427 22.39 11.97 21.73
N ALA A 428 21.26 11.69 21.10
CA ALA A 428 20.25 10.74 21.56
C ALA A 428 19.53 10.22 20.30
N GLY A 429 20.03 9.12 19.74
CA GLY A 429 19.40 8.51 18.56
C GLY A 429 20.28 7.60 17.70
N ALA A 430 21.29 6.93 18.26
CA ALA A 430 21.93 5.79 17.59
C ALA A 430 22.86 5.02 18.55
N THR A 431 22.31 4.30 19.52
CA THR A 431 22.83 3.00 19.98
C THR A 431 21.78 2.31 20.86
N ALA A 432 21.55 1.02 20.54
CA ALA A 432 20.77 -0.01 21.26
C ALA A 432 19.41 -0.36 20.65
N ALA A 433 19.40 -1.37 19.76
CA ALA A 433 18.67 -2.63 19.96
C ALA A 433 18.70 -3.48 18.68
N THR A 434 19.74 -4.31 18.54
CA THR A 434 19.62 -5.60 17.87
C THR A 434 19.34 -6.62 18.96
N ALA A 435 18.11 -7.14 19.04
CA ALA A 435 17.78 -8.51 19.46
C ALA A 435 16.25 -8.71 19.44
N PRO A 436 15.78 -9.93 19.17
CA PRO A 436 14.44 -10.19 18.63
C PRO A 436 13.40 -10.31 19.75
N GLU A 437 12.31 -9.57 19.64
CA GLU A 437 11.14 -9.79 20.48
C GLU A 437 10.24 -10.81 19.79
N LYS A 438 10.13 -11.99 20.40
CA LYS A 438 9.19 -13.04 20.04
C LYS A 438 7.78 -12.46 20.06
N THR A 439 7.19 -12.29 18.88
CA THR A 439 5.73 -12.29 18.75
C THR A 439 5.28 -13.70 19.14
N GLN A 440 4.87 -13.85 20.41
CA GLN A 440 3.96 -14.92 20.80
C GLN A 440 2.67 -14.68 20.00
N VAL A 441 2.55 -15.41 18.90
CA VAL A 441 1.25 -15.79 18.38
C VAL A 441 0.60 -16.56 19.53
N VAL A 442 -0.38 -15.93 20.17
CA VAL A 442 -1.39 -16.66 20.94
C VAL A 442 -2.15 -17.46 19.90
N GLU A 443 -1.62 -18.65 19.61
CA GLU A 443 -2.42 -19.76 19.15
C GLU A 443 -3.54 -19.91 20.17
N GLY A 444 -4.77 -19.59 19.75
CA GLY A 444 -5.96 -20.14 20.36
C GLY A 444 -5.96 -21.65 20.15
N SER A 445 -5.05 -22.33 20.85
CA SER A 445 -5.11 -23.74 21.12
C SER A 445 -6.29 -23.94 22.05
N ALA A 446 -7.45 -24.21 21.46
CA ALA A 446 -8.53 -24.92 22.14
C ALA A 446 -8.00 -26.33 22.47
N THR A 447 -7.22 -26.42 23.55
CA THR A 447 -7.05 -27.66 24.28
C THR A 447 -8.39 -27.92 24.97
N ALA A 448 -9.25 -28.66 24.27
CA ALA A 448 -10.32 -29.39 24.91
C ALA A 448 -9.68 -30.30 25.96
N LYS A 449 -9.75 -29.88 27.23
CA LYS A 449 -9.57 -30.78 28.35
C LYS A 449 -10.66 -31.83 28.24
N LEU A 450 -10.24 -33.07 27.96
CA LEU A 450 -10.89 -34.23 28.52
C LEU A 450 -10.80 -34.08 30.05
N SER A 451 -11.90 -33.72 30.68
CA SER A 451 -12.16 -34.04 32.08
C SER A 451 -13.64 -34.37 32.20
N ASP A 452 -13.86 -35.59 32.69
CA ASP A 452 -15.02 -36.05 33.41
C ASP A 452 -16.28 -36.39 32.62
N ALA A 453 -16.32 -37.70 32.32
CA ALA A 453 -17.48 -38.55 32.35
C ALA A 453 -18.62 -38.04 33.25
N GLU A 454 -19.68 -37.55 32.62
CA GLU A 454 -21.04 -37.74 33.12
C GLU A 454 -21.81 -38.52 32.07
N SER A 455 -22.02 -39.79 32.39
CA SER A 455 -22.93 -40.70 31.72
C SER A 455 -24.37 -40.23 31.93
N GLU A 456 -24.87 -39.36 31.06
CA GLU A 456 -26.31 -39.20 30.89
C GLU A 456 -26.84 -40.36 30.05
N THR A 457 -27.27 -41.37 30.79
CA THR A 457 -28.13 -42.44 30.30
C THR A 457 -29.43 -41.79 29.83
N HIS A 458 -29.62 -41.70 28.51
CA HIS A 458 -30.95 -41.44 27.95
C HIS A 458 -31.79 -42.70 28.18
N VAL A 459 -32.50 -42.73 29.31
CA VAL A 459 -33.51 -43.74 29.58
C VAL A 459 -34.64 -43.50 28.59
N ILE A 460 -34.72 -44.38 27.59
CA ILE A 460 -35.91 -44.57 26.78
C ILE A 460 -37.01 -45.05 27.73
N GLN A 461 -37.85 -44.12 28.18
CA GLN A 461 -39.10 -44.47 28.84
C GLN A 461 -40.05 -45.02 27.77
N LEU A 462 -40.08 -46.35 27.66
CA LEU A 462 -41.24 -47.05 27.13
C LEU A 462 -42.43 -46.73 28.07
N PRO A 463 -43.59 -46.29 27.57
CA PRO A 463 -44.77 -46.24 28.39
C PRO A 463 -45.22 -47.67 28.71
N ASP A 464 -45.30 -47.94 30.01
CA ASP A 464 -45.73 -49.20 30.62
C ASP A 464 -47.09 -49.65 30.09
N ALA A 465 -47.14 -50.96 29.84
CA ALA A 465 -48.37 -51.69 29.59
C ALA A 465 -49.14 -51.85 30.91
N GLU A 466 -50.15 -51.02 31.14
CA GLU A 466 -51.16 -51.32 32.14
C GLU A 466 -52.33 -52.08 31.51
N GLN A 467 -52.34 -53.38 31.79
CA GLN A 467 -53.52 -54.21 31.76
C GLN A 467 -54.61 -53.55 32.64
N THR A 468 -55.72 -53.15 32.03
CA THR A 468 -56.99 -53.05 32.77
C THR A 468 -58.00 -53.97 32.14
N THR A 469 -58.17 -55.13 32.79
CA THR A 469 -59.31 -56.01 32.63
C THR A 469 -60.54 -55.29 33.16
N VAL A 470 -61.51 -54.93 32.29
CA VAL A 470 -62.90 -54.70 32.73
C VAL A 470 -63.81 -55.56 31.86
N ILE A 471 -64.33 -56.60 32.50
CA ILE A 471 -65.43 -57.42 32.03
C ILE A 471 -66.73 -56.66 32.31
N LYS A 472 -67.54 -56.45 31.27
CA LYS A 472 -69.03 -56.31 31.29
C LYS A 472 -69.49 -56.54 29.84
N LEU A 473 -69.90 -57.76 29.47
CA LEU A 473 -71.27 -58.32 29.49
C LEU A 473 -72.35 -57.41 28.87
N GLU A 474 -72.88 -57.91 27.74
CA GLU A 474 -74.23 -57.72 27.16
C GLU A 474 -74.55 -56.29 26.67
N ASP A 475 -75.00 -56.04 25.43
CA ASP A 475 -76.24 -56.60 24.88
C ASP A 475 -76.38 -56.44 23.34
N ARG A 476 -77.34 -57.20 22.80
CA ARG A 476 -77.81 -57.35 21.42
C ARG A 476 -78.07 -56.04 20.64
N ASN A 477 -77.69 -56.00 19.34
CA ASN A 477 -78.59 -56.26 18.19
C ASN A 477 -77.81 -56.29 16.86
#